data_AF-A0A2A4ZWM6-F1
#
_entry.id   AF-A0A2A4ZWM6-F1
#
_cell.length_a   1.000
_cell.length_b   1.000
_cell.length_c   1.000
_cell.angle_alpha   90.00
_cell.angle_beta   90.00
_cell.angle_gamma   90.00
#
_symmetry.space_group_name_H-M   'P 1'
#
loop_
_entity.id
_entity.type
_entity.pdbx_description
1 polymer ?
#
loop_
_entity_poly.entity_id
_entity_poly.type
_entity_poly.pdbx_seq_one_letter_code
_entity_poly.pdbx_strand_id
1 'polypeptide(L)' 'SEIKRPEIREITKGNYRIIYKIKEDEMLILAVKNCRQLLRPDELQP' A
#
# COMPACT_ATOMS: atom_id res chain seq x y z
N SER A 1 10.57 1.48 -7.18
CA SER A 1 9.27 1.47 -6.49
C SER A 1 9.21 2.66 -5.55
N GLU A 2 8.09 3.40 -5.50
CA GLU A 2 7.87 4.51 -4.52
C GLU A 2 8.00 4.02 -3.08
N ILE A 3 7.68 2.76 -2.84
CA ILE A 3 7.70 2.12 -1.52
C ILE A 3 9.04 1.39 -1.36
N LYS A 4 9.89 1.89 -0.44
CA LYS A 4 11.18 1.28 -0.07
C LYS A 4 11.12 0.63 1.33
N ARG A 5 9.97 0.08 1.70
CA ARG A 5 9.68 -0.49 3.03
C ARG A 5 9.35 -1.98 2.87
N PRO A 6 10.24 -2.91 3.28
CA PRO A 6 10.09 -4.34 3.01
C PRO A 6 8.86 -4.97 3.69
N GLU A 7 8.34 -4.36 4.74
CA GLU A 7 7.13 -4.78 5.45
C GLU A 7 5.84 -4.40 4.70
N ILE A 8 5.92 -3.51 3.71
CA ILE A 8 4.78 -3.05 2.92
C ILE A 8 4.72 -3.79 1.60
N ARG A 9 3.53 -4.25 1.26
CA ARG A 9 3.22 -5.03 0.07
C ARG A 9 2.21 -4.29 -0.79
N GLU A 10 2.23 -4.57 -2.08
CA GLU A 10 1.32 -3.97 -3.06
C GLU A 10 0.69 -5.07 -3.91
N ILE A 11 -0.63 -4.99 -4.09
CA ILE A 11 -1.38 -5.77 -5.09
C ILE A 11 -1.96 -4.78 -6.10
N THR A 12 -1.62 -4.95 -7.37
CA THR A 12 -2.19 -4.17 -8.47
C THR A 12 -3.26 -5.00 -9.20
N LYS A 13 -4.46 -4.43 -9.38
CA LYS A 13 -5.53 -5.01 -10.19
C LYS A 13 -6.14 -3.94 -11.09
N GLY A 14 -5.91 -4.07 -12.40
CA GLY A 14 -6.33 -3.06 -13.37
C GLY A 14 -5.71 -1.70 -13.05
N ASN A 15 -6.53 -0.67 -12.93
CA ASN A 15 -6.10 0.70 -12.63
C ASN A 15 -6.02 1.01 -11.14
N TYR A 16 -6.09 0.00 -10.26
CA TYR A 16 -6.05 0.19 -8.82
C TYR A 16 -4.90 -0.60 -8.19
N ARG A 17 -4.36 -0.03 -7.12
CA ARG A 17 -3.38 -0.67 -6.23
C ARG A 17 -3.89 -0.66 -4.79
N ILE A 18 -3.71 -1.80 -4.13
CA ILE A 18 -3.94 -1.98 -2.70
C ILE A 18 -2.57 -2.05 -2.04
N ILE A 19 -2.32 -1.17 -1.09
CA ILE A 19 -1.08 -1.14 -0.32
C ILE A 19 -1.41 -1.60 1.09
N TYR A 20 -0.70 -2.62 1.56
CA TYR A 20 -1.03 -3.32 2.79
C TYR A 20 0.22 -3.82 3.52
N LYS A 21 0.07 -4.17 4.79
CA LYS A 21 1.08 -4.90 5.56
C LYS A 21 0.42 -6.07 6.31
N ILE A 22 1.19 -7.13 6.52
CA ILE A 22 0.77 -8.31 7.27
C ILE A 22 1.40 -8.20 8.66
N LYS A 23 0.60 -8.36 9.71
CA LYS A 23 1.03 -8.63 11.08
C LYS A 23 0.69 -10.08 11.43
N GLU A 24 1.01 -10.51 12.64
CA GLU A 24 0.82 -11.89 13.11
C GLU A 24 -0.63 -12.37 12.96
N ASP A 25 -1.60 -11.56 13.41
CA ASP A 25 -3.02 -11.95 13.45
C ASP A 25 -3.93 -11.14 12.51
N GLU A 26 -3.36 -10.17 11.78
CA GLU A 26 -4.15 -9.24 10.98
C GLU A 26 -3.45 -8.75 9.72
N MET A 27 -4.26 -8.31 8.76
CA MET A 27 -3.81 -7.58 7.59
C MET A 27 -4.31 -6.14 7.69
N LEU A 28 -3.39 -5.18 7.64
CA LEU A 28 -3.75 -3.76 7.57
C LEU A 28 -3.71 -3.30 6.12
N ILE A 29 -4.85 -2.85 5.62
CA ILE A 29 -4.93 -2.08 4.38
C ILE A 29 -4.56 -0.64 4.71
N LEU A 30 -3.43 -0.17 4.20
CA LEU A 30 -2.93 1.20 4.43
C LEU A 30 -3.59 2.17 3.46
N ALA A 31 -3.73 1.76 2.19
CA ALA A 31 -4.37 2.57 1.17
C ALA A 31 -4.93 1.74 0.02
N VAL A 32 -5.99 2.25 -0.60
CA VAL A 32 -6.50 1.79 -1.90
C VAL A 32 -6.53 2.99 -2.82
N LYS A 33 -5.78 2.94 -3.93
CA LYS A 33 -5.61 4.10 -4.82
C LYS A 33 -5.68 3.70 -6.27
N ASN A 34 -6.09 4.65 -7.12
CA ASN A 34 -5.88 4.51 -8.55
C ASN A 34 -4.37 4.60 -8.84
N CYS A 35 -3.86 3.81 -9.78
CA CYS A 35 -2.43 3.79 -10.14
C CYS A 35 -1.92 5.14 -10.67
N ARG A 36 -2.80 6.01 -11.17
CA ARG A 36 -2.46 7.38 -11.60
C ARG A 36 -2.29 8.35 -10.43
N GLN A 37 -2.73 7.98 -9.23
CA GLN A 37 -2.56 8.79 -8.04
C GLN A 37 -1.22 8.48 -7.39
N LEU A 38 -0.39 9.50 -7.26
CA LEU A 38 0.87 9.42 -6.52
C LEU A 38 0.59 9.12 -5.05
N LEU A 39 1.53 8.37 -4.45
CA LEU A 39 1.51 8.08 -3.03
C LEU A 39 2.23 9.21 -2.29
N ARG A 40 1.56 9.84 -1.33
CA ARG A 40 2.21 10.86 -0.48
C ARG A 40 2.99 10.18 0.64
N PRO A 41 4.13 10.73 1.09
CA PRO A 41 5.00 10.10 2.09
C PRO A 41 4.31 9.77 3.42
N ASP A 42 3.27 10.51 3.77
CA ASP A 42 2.49 10.44 5.00
C ASP A 42 1.31 9.46 4.95
N GLU A 43 0.93 8.97 3.76
CA GLU A 43 -0.26 8.11 3.59
C GLU A 43 -0.07 6.66 4.06
N LEU A 44 1.16 6.24 4.37
CA LEU A 44 1.47 4.88 4.82
C LEU A 44 1.74 4.79 6.33
N GLN A 45 1.17 5.71 7.09
CA GLN A 45 1.15 5.66 8.55
C GLN A 45 -0.04 4.78 9.01
N PRO A 46 0.14 3.94 10.05
CA PRO A 46 -0.95 3.19 10.65
C PRO A 46 -1.97 4.10 11.35
#